data_AF-V9P463-F1
#
_entry.id   AF-V9P463-F1
#
_cell.length_a   1.000
_cell.length_b   1.000
_cell.length_c   1.000
_cell.angle_alpha   90.00
_cell.angle_beta   90.00
_cell.angle_gamma   90.00
#
_symmetry.space_group_name_H-M   'P 1'
#
loop_
_entity.id
_entity.type
_entity.pdbx_description
1 polymer ?
#
loop_
_entity_poly.entity_id
_entity_poly.type
_entity_poly.pdbx_seq_one_letter_code
_entity_poly.pdbx_strand_id
1 'polypeptide(L)'
;EDFNSFYGMDLTTDKLRSMVKKWQTLIEANVDVRTTDGYLLRMFCIGFTKKWANQVKKTCYAQHTQVRAIRKKMVESMNREVSSSDLKEVVGKLIPDSIGKDIEKACQGIYPLHDVMIRKVKVLKKPKFELGKLLELHGEGTGKGGTAAAPTKGEEGMKIDRPEGYEPPVQDTV
;
A
#
# COMPACT_ATOMS: atom_id res chain seq x y z
N GLU A 1 16.30 -3.72 19.61
CA GLU A 1 15.92 -3.62 18.19
C GLU A 1 14.78 -2.63 18.07
N ASP A 2 14.77 -1.80 17.03
CA ASP A 2 13.72 -0.80 16.83
C ASP A 2 12.62 -1.38 15.93
N PHE A 3 11.37 -1.33 16.40
CA PHE A 3 10.20 -1.86 15.69
C PHE A 3 9.50 -0.79 14.85
N ASN A 4 9.22 -1.10 13.58
CA ASN A 4 8.62 -0.17 12.61
C ASN A 4 7.21 -0.61 12.20
N SER A 5 6.24 0.31 12.28
CA SER A 5 4.85 0.08 11.86
C SER A 5 4.48 0.87 10.62
N PHE A 6 3.52 0.35 9.83
CA PHE A 6 3.02 1.02 8.63
C PHE A 6 2.39 2.39 8.96
N TYR A 7 2.82 3.43 8.25
CA TYR A 7 2.31 4.81 8.41
C TYR A 7 1.55 5.33 7.19
N GLY A 8 1.90 4.84 6.00
CA GLY A 8 1.28 5.27 4.76
C GLY A 8 2.03 4.76 3.54
N MET A 9 1.44 5.03 2.38
CA MET A 9 1.97 4.66 1.06
C MET A 9 1.73 5.81 0.10
N ASP A 10 2.65 6.10 -0.80
CA ASP A 10 2.48 7.06 -1.89
C ASP A 10 3.13 6.51 -3.15
N LEU A 11 2.54 6.78 -4.31
CA LEU A 11 3.18 6.49 -5.59
C LEU A 11 4.34 7.46 -5.83
N THR A 12 5.39 6.95 -6.47
CA THR A 12 6.52 7.77 -6.87
C THR A 12 6.10 8.81 -7.93
N THR A 13 6.75 9.97 -7.92
CA THR A 13 6.36 11.11 -8.77
C THR A 13 6.54 10.83 -10.26
N ASP A 14 7.56 10.06 -10.60
CA ASP A 14 7.85 9.59 -11.96
C ASP A 14 6.71 8.69 -12.48
N LYS A 15 6.26 7.72 -11.67
CA LYS A 15 5.16 6.83 -12.04
C LYS A 15 3.87 7.61 -12.23
N LEU A 16 3.51 8.49 -11.30
CA LEU A 16 2.32 9.34 -11.41
C LEU A 16 2.33 10.17 -12.70
N ARG A 17 3.46 10.85 -12.99
CA ARG A 17 3.60 11.68 -14.20
C ARG A 17 3.54 10.84 -15.48
N SER A 18 4.04 9.61 -15.47
CA SER A 18 4.02 8.72 -16.64
C SER A 18 2.62 8.26 -17.05
N MET A 19 1.69 8.15 -16.09
CA MET A 19 0.33 7.67 -16.34
C MET A 19 -0.59 8.77 -16.88
N VAL A 20 -0.36 10.03 -16.47
CA VAL A 20 -1.15 11.17 -16.90
C VAL A 20 -0.82 11.53 -18.35
N LYS A 21 -1.66 11.06 -19.27
CA LYS A 21 -1.55 11.32 -20.71
C LYS A 21 -2.73 12.14 -21.22
N LYS A 22 -2.56 12.79 -22.38
CA LYS A 22 -3.65 13.49 -23.08
C LYS A 22 -4.64 12.48 -23.69
N TRP A 23 -5.81 12.97 -24.08
CA TRP A 23 -6.85 12.23 -24.83
C TRP A 23 -7.59 11.12 -24.06
N GLN A 24 -7.39 11.04 -22.76
CA GLN A 24 -8.11 10.16 -21.84
C GLN A 24 -8.66 10.96 -20.67
N THR A 25 -9.66 10.42 -19.98
CA THR A 25 -10.21 11.02 -18.77
C THR A 25 -9.46 10.46 -17.57
N LEU A 26 -8.97 11.35 -16.71
CA LEU A 26 -8.48 11.02 -15.38
C LEU A 26 -9.66 10.92 -14.42
N ILE A 27 -9.75 9.83 -13.68
CA ILE A 27 -10.76 9.59 -12.66
C ILE A 27 -10.05 9.37 -11.33
N GLU A 28 -10.30 10.26 -10.37
CA GLU A 28 -9.81 10.16 -9.00
C GLU A 28 -10.98 9.96 -8.04
N ALA A 29 -10.74 9.17 -7.00
CA ALA A 29 -11.64 8.94 -5.88
C ALA A 29 -10.86 8.89 -4.58
N ASN A 30 -11.45 9.38 -3.50
CA ASN A 30 -10.90 9.31 -2.15
C ASN A 30 -11.94 8.79 -1.17
N VAL A 31 -11.49 8.09 -0.14
CA VAL A 31 -12.38 7.55 0.89
C VAL A 31 -11.66 7.47 2.23
N ASP A 32 -12.43 7.70 3.30
CA ASP A 32 -12.02 7.49 4.68
C ASP A 32 -12.62 6.19 5.18
N VAL A 33 -11.77 5.23 5.54
CA VAL A 33 -12.19 3.89 5.95
C VAL A 33 -11.59 3.57 7.31
N ARG A 34 -12.39 2.94 8.16
CA ARG A 34 -11.94 2.37 9.43
C ARG A 34 -11.67 0.88 9.24
N THR A 35 -10.49 0.43 9.66
CA THR A 35 -10.13 -1.00 9.73
C THR A 35 -10.65 -1.62 11.03
N THR A 36 -10.67 -2.94 11.09
CA THR A 36 -11.15 -3.73 12.24
C THR A 36 -10.33 -3.50 13.52
N ASP A 37 -9.02 -3.31 13.39
CA ASP A 37 -8.07 -2.98 14.48
C ASP A 37 -8.11 -1.50 14.92
N GLY A 38 -9.00 -0.69 14.32
CA GLY A 38 -9.30 0.67 14.77
C GLY A 38 -8.45 1.77 14.15
N TYR A 39 -7.62 1.47 13.14
CA TYR A 39 -6.98 2.51 12.33
C TYR A 39 -8.01 3.21 11.44
N LEU A 40 -7.83 4.51 11.25
CA LEU A 40 -8.59 5.29 10.29
C LEU A 40 -7.65 5.67 9.14
N LEU A 41 -7.94 5.15 7.95
CA LEU A 41 -7.14 5.32 6.75
C LEU A 41 -7.87 6.23 5.75
N ARG A 42 -7.13 7.12 5.10
CA ARG A 42 -7.59 7.86 3.91
C ARG A 42 -6.89 7.33 2.68
N MET A 43 -7.65 6.72 1.79
CA MET A 43 -7.15 6.12 0.56
C MET A 43 -7.52 6.99 -0.63
N PHE A 44 -6.59 7.09 -1.58
CA PHE A 44 -6.74 7.77 -2.85
C PHE A 44 -6.55 6.77 -3.98
N CYS A 45 -7.55 6.61 -4.82
CA CYS A 45 -7.49 5.81 -6.03
C CYS A 45 -7.41 6.73 -7.25
N ILE A 46 -6.61 6.32 -8.23
CA ILE A 46 -6.51 6.95 -9.55
C ILE A 46 -6.77 5.90 -10.61
N GLY A 47 -7.43 6.28 -11.70
CA GLY A 47 -7.62 5.43 -12.87
C GLY A 47 -7.83 6.25 -14.14
N PHE A 48 -7.56 5.63 -15.29
CA PHE A 48 -7.65 6.28 -16.59
C PHE A 48 -8.53 5.49 -17.55
N THR A 49 -9.25 6.20 -18.42
CA THR A 49 -10.09 5.56 -19.44
C THR A 49 -9.26 4.85 -20.51
N LYS A 50 -9.55 3.58 -20.76
CA LYS A 50 -8.84 2.77 -21.74
C LYS A 50 -9.42 2.99 -23.14
N LYS A 51 -8.54 3.16 -24.12
CA LYS A 51 -8.92 3.17 -25.53
C LYS A 51 -9.18 1.73 -26.01
N TRP A 52 -10.26 1.52 -26.76
CA TRP A 52 -10.50 0.23 -27.41
C TRP A 52 -9.50 -0.01 -28.55
N ALA A 53 -9.08 -1.26 -28.76
CA ALA A 53 -8.10 -1.61 -29.79
C ALA A 53 -8.53 -1.20 -31.21
N ASN A 54 -9.81 -1.33 -31.52
CA ASN A 54 -10.43 -0.98 -32.81
C ASN A 54 -11.00 0.45 -32.86
N GLN A 55 -10.71 1.30 -31.88
CA GLN A 55 -11.26 2.65 -31.82
C GLN A 55 -10.50 3.61 -32.75
N VAL A 56 -11.19 4.14 -33.78
CA VAL A 56 -10.65 5.10 -34.75
C VAL A 56 -10.37 6.47 -34.11
N LYS A 57 -11.27 6.93 -33.22
CA LYS A 57 -11.10 8.22 -32.52
C LYS A 57 -9.86 8.19 -31.64
N LYS A 58 -9.09 9.28 -31.65
CA LYS A 58 -7.91 9.46 -30.79
C LYS A 58 -8.28 9.61 -29.30
N THR A 59 -9.48 10.11 -29.02
CA THR A 59 -9.95 10.44 -27.67
C THR A 59 -10.83 9.36 -27.05
N CYS A 60 -10.61 9.02 -25.79
CA CYS A 60 -11.43 8.14 -24.96
C CYS A 60 -11.98 8.89 -23.75
N TYR A 61 -12.79 9.92 -23.97
CA TYR A 61 -13.40 10.67 -22.88
C TYR A 61 -14.68 9.99 -22.36
N ALA A 62 -14.76 9.78 -21.05
CA ALA A 62 -15.97 9.33 -20.38
C ALA A 62 -16.93 10.51 -20.14
N GLN A 63 -18.22 10.29 -20.30
CA GLN A 63 -19.23 11.29 -19.95
C GLN A 63 -19.27 11.53 -18.43
N HIS A 64 -19.70 12.72 -18.02
CA HIS A 64 -19.72 13.08 -16.60
C HIS A 64 -20.58 12.13 -15.72
N THR A 65 -21.68 11.61 -16.27
CA THR A 65 -22.51 10.59 -15.61
C THR A 65 -21.75 9.29 -15.37
N GLN A 66 -20.98 8.83 -16.37
CA GLN A 66 -20.12 7.65 -16.27
C GLN A 66 -19.01 7.85 -15.24
N VAL A 67 -18.36 9.03 -15.25
CA VAL A 67 -17.32 9.37 -14.25
C VAL A 67 -17.87 9.32 -12.83
N ARG A 68 -19.08 9.85 -12.58
CA ARG A 68 -19.74 9.77 -11.27
C ARG A 68 -20.04 8.32 -10.87
N ALA A 69 -20.52 7.50 -11.79
CA ALA A 69 -20.81 6.10 -11.53
C ALA A 69 -19.54 5.28 -11.24
N ILE A 70 -18.44 5.55 -11.96
CA ILE A 70 -17.13 4.92 -11.71
C ILE A 70 -16.60 5.33 -10.33
N ARG A 71 -16.65 6.62 -9.98
CA ARG A 71 -16.24 7.09 -8.64
C ARG A 71 -17.01 6.41 -7.52
N LYS A 72 -18.33 6.22 -7.69
CA LYS A 72 -19.16 5.50 -6.73
C LYS A 72 -18.67 4.06 -6.53
N LYS A 73 -18.42 3.32 -7.62
CA LYS A 73 -17.88 1.95 -7.57
C LYS A 73 -16.48 1.88 -6.97
N MET A 74 -15.60 2.84 -7.28
CA MET A 74 -14.27 2.93 -6.68
C MET A 74 -14.36 3.03 -5.16
N VAL A 75 -15.18 3.95 -4.66
CA VAL A 75 -15.38 4.15 -3.20
C VAL A 75 -15.98 2.91 -2.56
N GLU A 76 -16.97 2.29 -3.19
CA GLU A 76 -17.63 1.08 -2.69
C GLU A 76 -16.67 -0.11 -2.57
N SER A 77 -15.86 -0.40 -3.60
CA SER A 77 -14.86 -1.47 -3.57
C SER A 77 -13.78 -1.21 -2.52
N MET A 78 -13.28 0.03 -2.41
CA MET A 78 -12.29 0.38 -1.38
C MET A 78 -12.83 0.19 0.04
N ASN A 79 -14.06 0.64 0.30
CA ASN A 79 -14.71 0.44 1.60
C ASN A 79 -14.88 -1.04 1.92
N ARG A 80 -15.38 -1.83 0.97
CA ARG A 80 -15.64 -3.25 1.17
C ARG A 80 -14.37 -4.01 1.56
N GLU A 81 -13.25 -3.75 0.88
CA GLU A 81 -12.00 -4.49 1.10
C GLU A 81 -11.26 -4.12 2.38
N VAL A 82 -11.44 -2.88 2.86
CA VAL A 82 -10.67 -2.33 3.98
C VAL A 82 -11.46 -2.39 5.29
N SER A 83 -12.78 -2.25 5.25
CA SER A 83 -13.63 -2.35 6.45
C SER A 83 -13.67 -3.76 7.05
N SER A 84 -13.39 -4.79 6.26
CA SER A 84 -13.39 -6.19 6.72
C SER A 84 -12.02 -6.71 7.15
N SER A 85 -10.96 -5.92 7.03
CA SER A 85 -9.57 -6.38 7.16
C SER A 85 -8.78 -5.56 8.18
N ASP A 86 -7.84 -6.22 8.86
CA ASP A 86 -6.86 -5.59 9.74
C ASP A 86 -5.76 -4.88 8.94
N LEU A 87 -4.98 -4.00 9.58
CA LEU A 87 -3.92 -3.24 8.90
C LEU A 87 -2.89 -4.15 8.19
N LYS A 88 -2.56 -5.30 8.79
CA LYS A 88 -1.63 -6.29 8.20
C LYS A 88 -2.16 -6.84 6.87
N GLU A 89 -3.45 -7.19 6.83
CA GLU A 89 -4.09 -7.70 5.62
C GLU A 89 -4.25 -6.60 4.56
N VAL A 90 -4.60 -5.39 4.97
CA VAL A 90 -4.69 -4.24 4.06
C VAL A 90 -3.35 -4.02 3.37
N VAL A 91 -2.23 -4.03 4.12
CA VAL A 91 -0.89 -3.92 3.52
C VAL A 91 -0.60 -5.11 2.59
N GLY A 92 -0.99 -6.33 2.97
CA GLY A 92 -0.90 -7.52 2.12
C GLY A 92 -1.65 -7.39 0.79
N LYS A 93 -2.78 -6.68 0.76
CA LYS A 93 -3.55 -6.36 -0.46
C LYS A 93 -2.93 -5.23 -1.28
N LEU A 94 -2.28 -4.27 -0.63
CA LEU A 94 -1.63 -3.12 -1.28
C LEU A 94 -0.36 -3.52 -2.06
N ILE A 95 0.42 -4.48 -1.56
CA ILE A 95 1.68 -4.91 -2.20
C ILE A 95 1.47 -5.43 -3.64
N PRO A 96 0.53 -6.35 -3.92
CA PRO A 96 0.22 -6.81 -5.28
C PRO A 96 -0.80 -5.93 -6.02
N ASP A 97 -1.26 -4.85 -5.38
CA ASP A 97 -2.35 -3.96 -5.82
C ASP A 97 -3.62 -4.71 -6.22
N SER A 98 -4.12 -5.58 -5.34
CA SER A 98 -5.34 -6.37 -5.61
C SER A 98 -6.58 -5.46 -5.70
N ILE A 99 -6.64 -4.43 -4.85
CA ILE A 99 -7.77 -3.50 -4.80
C ILE A 99 -7.90 -2.71 -6.13
N GLY A 100 -6.77 -2.27 -6.72
CA GLY A 100 -6.78 -1.59 -8.02
C GLY A 100 -7.36 -2.47 -9.14
N LYS A 101 -6.96 -3.75 -9.18
CA LYS A 101 -7.46 -4.74 -10.16
C LYS A 101 -8.95 -5.05 -9.98
N ASP A 102 -9.42 -5.16 -8.74
CA ASP A 102 -10.83 -5.39 -8.46
C ASP A 102 -11.70 -4.20 -8.89
N ILE A 103 -11.21 -2.98 -8.72
CA ILE A 103 -11.86 -1.77 -9.22
C ILE A 103 -11.93 -1.79 -10.76
N GLU A 104 -10.85 -2.15 -11.44
CA GLU A 104 -10.83 -2.25 -12.92
C GLU A 104 -11.92 -3.23 -13.41
N LYS A 105 -11.98 -4.41 -12.80
CA LYS A 105 -13.00 -5.42 -13.12
C LYS A 105 -14.42 -4.94 -12.83
N ALA A 106 -14.64 -4.28 -11.70
CA ALA A 106 -15.97 -3.76 -11.33
C ALA A 106 -16.45 -2.62 -12.23
N CYS A 107 -15.53 -1.82 -12.77
CA CYS A 107 -15.84 -0.66 -13.62
C CYS A 107 -15.99 -1.00 -15.11
N GLN A 108 -15.52 -2.18 -15.55
CA GLN A 108 -15.55 -2.62 -16.95
C GLN A 108 -16.95 -2.54 -17.60
N GLY A 109 -18.02 -2.76 -16.83
CA GLY A 109 -19.40 -2.64 -17.32
C GLY A 109 -19.90 -1.21 -17.57
N ILE A 110 -19.20 -0.17 -17.09
CA ILE A 110 -19.55 1.24 -17.31
C ILE A 110 -18.67 1.83 -18.41
N TYR A 111 -17.36 1.74 -18.22
CA TYR A 111 -16.35 2.19 -19.17
C TYR A 111 -15.06 1.42 -18.90
N PRO A 112 -14.35 0.94 -19.93
CA PRO A 112 -13.09 0.23 -19.72
C PRO A 112 -12.02 1.15 -19.14
N LEU A 113 -11.37 0.72 -18.06
CA LEU A 113 -10.30 1.46 -17.41
C LEU A 113 -8.95 0.77 -17.64
N HIS A 114 -7.87 1.50 -17.40
CA HIS A 114 -6.50 0.99 -17.30
C HIS A 114 -5.72 1.83 -16.28
N ASP A 115 -4.57 1.31 -15.85
CA ASP A 115 -3.70 1.96 -14.87
C ASP A 115 -4.48 2.42 -13.62
N VAL A 116 -5.32 1.51 -13.10
CA VAL A 116 -6.08 1.74 -11.86
C VAL A 116 -5.22 1.31 -10.68
N MET A 117 -4.84 2.26 -9.84
CA MET A 117 -3.94 2.03 -8.70
C MET A 117 -4.39 2.85 -7.48
N ILE A 118 -3.98 2.39 -6.31
CA ILE A 118 -4.06 3.21 -5.10
C ILE A 118 -2.88 4.18 -5.10
N ARG A 119 -3.18 5.45 -5.36
CA ARG A 119 -2.19 6.53 -5.42
C ARG A 119 -1.54 6.80 -4.07
N LYS A 120 -2.36 6.85 -3.01
CA LYS A 120 -1.89 7.24 -1.68
C LYS A 120 -2.76 6.64 -0.58
N VAL A 121 -2.12 6.20 0.50
CA VAL A 121 -2.77 5.81 1.75
C VAL A 121 -2.18 6.64 2.87
N LYS A 122 -3.05 7.32 3.64
CA LYS A 122 -2.66 8.09 4.82
C LYS A 122 -3.31 7.46 6.05
N VAL A 123 -2.55 7.21 7.11
CA VAL A 123 -3.11 6.91 8.43
C VAL A 123 -3.52 8.24 9.08
N LEU A 124 -4.82 8.43 9.29
CA LEU A 124 -5.39 9.62 9.94
C LEU A 124 -5.42 9.46 11.46
N LYS A 125 -5.80 8.28 11.95
CA LYS A 125 -5.87 7.97 13.37
C LYS A 125 -5.29 6.59 13.63
N LYS A 126 -4.39 6.51 14.60
CA LYS A 126 -3.88 5.26 15.14
C LYS A 126 -4.69 4.89 16.40
N PRO A 127 -4.96 3.60 16.65
CA PRO A 127 -5.48 3.15 17.93
C PRO A 127 -4.45 3.39 19.04
N LYS A 128 -4.86 3.18 20.30
CA LYS A 128 -3.94 3.28 21.44
C LYS A 128 -2.80 2.28 21.26
N PHE A 129 -1.58 2.73 21.50
CA PHE A 129 -0.39 1.90 21.33
C PHE A 129 -0.39 0.74 22.33
N GLU A 130 -0.23 -0.48 21.82
CA GLU A 130 -0.14 -1.72 22.59
C GLU A 130 1.08 -2.51 22.11
N LEU A 131 2.01 -2.79 23.03
CA LEU A 131 3.27 -3.47 22.69
C LEU A 131 3.04 -4.88 22.14
N GLY A 132 2.02 -5.59 22.66
CA GLY A 132 1.67 -6.95 22.20
C GLY A 132 1.29 -7.00 20.72
N LYS A 133 0.40 -6.10 20.27
CA LYS A 133 0.02 -6.00 18.86
C LYS A 133 1.19 -5.64 17.95
N LEU A 134 2.16 -4.89 18.46
CA LEU A 134 3.37 -4.56 17.68
C LEU A 134 4.29 -5.78 17.53
N LEU A 135 4.53 -6.52 18.61
CA LEU A 135 5.36 -7.73 18.57
C LEU A 135 4.75 -8.82 17.66
N GLU A 136 3.42 -8.95 17.64
CA GLU A 136 2.71 -9.82 16.71
C GLU A 136 2.93 -9.46 15.23
N LEU A 137 3.08 -8.16 14.91
CA LEU A 137 3.40 -7.71 13.55
C LEU A 137 4.84 -8.05 13.14
N HIS A 138 5.76 -8.08 14.10
CA HIS A 138 7.19 -8.34 13.87
C HIS A 138 7.60 -9.81 14.06
N GLY A 139 6.68 -10.70 14.47
CA GLY A 139 6.90 -12.14 14.44
C GLY A 139 7.65 -12.73 15.64
N GLU A 140 7.95 -11.95 16.68
CA GLU A 140 8.47 -12.46 17.96
C GLU A 140 7.35 -13.02 18.85
N GLY A 141 6.44 -13.79 18.23
CA GLY A 141 5.25 -14.39 18.84
C GLY A 141 5.20 -15.91 18.74
N THR A 142 6.35 -16.57 18.52
CA THR A 142 6.49 -18.02 18.68
C THR A 142 7.70 -18.32 19.53
N GLY A 143 7.54 -18.16 20.85
CA GLY A 143 8.32 -18.93 21.80
C GLY A 143 8.02 -20.40 21.58
N LYS A 144 8.96 -21.13 20.95
CA LYS A 144 8.97 -22.58 21.05
C LYS A 144 9.20 -22.94 22.52
N GLY A 145 8.15 -23.35 23.19
CA GLY A 145 8.26 -24.19 24.37
C GLY A 145 9.03 -25.46 23.98
N GLY A 146 10.23 -25.60 24.52
CA GLY A 146 11.10 -26.76 24.38
C GLY A 146 11.93 -26.86 25.65
N THR A 147 11.61 -27.88 26.43
CA THR A 147 12.22 -28.33 27.69
C THR A 147 13.75 -28.26 27.74
N ALA A 148 14.25 -28.05 28.96
CA ALA A 148 15.64 -28.07 29.38
C ALA A 148 16.55 -29.11 28.68
N ALA A 149 17.70 -28.66 28.19
CA ALA A 149 18.99 -29.35 28.24
C ALA A 149 20.11 -28.37 27.83
N ALA A 150 21.19 -28.32 28.62
CA ALA A 150 22.39 -27.51 28.37
C ALA A 150 23.37 -28.23 27.39
N PRO A 151 24.55 -27.65 27.07
CA PRO A 151 24.98 -27.22 25.74
C PRO A 151 25.90 -28.21 24.99
N THR A 152 25.94 -28.16 23.65
CA THR A 152 27.01 -28.77 22.84
C THR A 152 27.51 -27.83 21.75
N LYS A 153 28.84 -27.72 21.69
CA LYS A 153 29.69 -26.90 20.80
C LYS A 153 29.74 -27.43 19.35
N GLY A 154 30.05 -26.53 18.41
CA GLY A 154 30.59 -26.78 17.06
C GLY A 154 29.91 -25.90 15.98
N GLU A 155 30.40 -24.68 15.72
CA GLU A 155 31.26 -24.30 14.57
C GLU A 155 30.48 -24.21 13.23
N GLU A 156 30.51 -23.16 12.39
CA GLU A 156 31.27 -21.90 12.29
C GLU A 156 30.46 -20.92 11.41
N GLY A 157 30.47 -19.64 11.75
CA GLY A 157 30.06 -18.54 10.88
C GLY A 157 31.21 -17.57 10.76
N MET A 158 31.76 -17.42 9.55
CA MET A 158 32.95 -16.60 9.24
C MET A 158 32.76 -15.15 9.70
N LYS A 159 33.58 -14.70 10.66
CA LYS A 159 33.68 -13.30 11.06
C LYS A 159 34.71 -12.61 10.17
N ILE A 160 34.30 -11.50 9.55
CA ILE A 160 35.22 -10.56 8.90
C ILE A 160 35.59 -9.52 9.96
N ASP A 161 36.85 -9.51 10.39
CA ASP A 161 37.36 -8.54 11.35
C ASP A 161 37.43 -7.14 10.72
N ARG A 162 36.74 -6.18 11.34
CA ARG A 162 36.77 -4.77 10.97
C ARG A 162 37.94 -4.11 11.71
N PRO A 163 38.97 -3.58 11.02
CA PRO A 163 40.15 -3.01 11.69
C PRO A 163 39.79 -1.76 12.50
N GLU A 164 40.30 -1.70 13.75
CA GLU A 164 40.13 -0.58 14.69
C GLU A 164 40.77 0.71 14.15
N GLY A 165 40.00 1.81 14.12
CA GLY A 165 40.55 3.15 13.86
C GLY A 165 39.75 4.07 12.92
N TYR A 166 38.48 3.79 12.61
CA TYR A 166 37.65 4.73 11.83
C TYR A 166 36.66 5.48 12.73
N GLU A 167 37.01 6.70 13.12
CA GLU A 167 36.06 7.67 13.65
C GLU A 167 35.43 8.45 12.48
N PRO A 168 34.09 8.52 12.37
CA PRO A 168 33.44 9.31 11.34
C PRO A 168 33.64 10.82 11.59
N PRO A 169 33.90 11.63 10.54
CA PRO A 169 34.19 13.04 10.70
C PRO A 169 32.97 13.82 11.23
N VAL A 170 33.17 14.60 12.29
CA VAL A 170 32.20 15.54 12.85
C VAL A 170 32.06 16.72 11.88
N GLN A 171 30.84 17.00 11.41
CA GLN A 171 30.56 18.16 10.57
C GLN A 171 30.47 19.41 11.44
N ASP A 172 31.37 20.37 11.23
CA ASP A 172 31.24 21.71 11.81
C ASP A 172 30.05 22.43 11.16
N THR A 173 29.13 22.89 11.99
CA THR A 173 27.99 23.71 11.60
C THR A 173 28.46 25.05 11.06
N VAL A 174 28.05 25.39 9.83
CA VAL A 174 28.07 26.76 9.29
C VAL A 174 26.65 27.31 9.32
#